data_AF-A0A943BI94-F1
#
_entry.id   AF-A0A943BI94-F1
#
_cell.length_a   1.000
_cell.length_b   1.000
_cell.length_c   1.000
_cell.angle_alpha   90.00
_cell.angle_beta   90.00
_cell.angle_gamma   90.00
#
_symmetry.space_group_name_H-M   'P 1'
#
loop_
_entity.id
_entity.type
_entity.pdbx_description
1 polymer ?
#
loop_
_entity_poly.entity_id
_entity_poly.type
_entity_poly.pdbx_seq_one_letter_code
_entity_poly.pdbx_strand_id
1 'polypeptide(L)'
;MKEFLGQYAKIIITGICVVGIVGFLLATGTDSFRSKMPEGKSKYEKEDSSTAVGEISKRKPPKILIQEGKMEVRKTYNFKDANFVKVENEDGSTLNVTLSVESVKQPDGSLLTDPEADFKAKKGVYTVTYQAVERYQTSTRTSRKTTTFLAD
;
A
#
# COMPACT_ATOMS: atom_id res chain seq x y z
N MET A 1 18.32 -54.91 53.54
CA MET A 1 17.00 -55.17 52.92
C MET A 1 16.08 -53.95 52.77
N LYS A 2 16.29 -52.81 53.46
CA LYS A 2 15.47 -51.58 53.25
C LYS A 2 15.79 -50.82 51.95
N GLU A 3 17.05 -50.81 51.51
CA GLU A 3 17.47 -50.06 50.31
C GLU A 3 16.98 -50.65 48.99
N PHE A 4 16.92 -51.99 48.91
CA PHE A 4 16.37 -52.68 47.74
C PHE A 4 14.90 -52.32 47.50
N LEU A 5 14.07 -52.33 48.55
CA LEU A 5 12.64 -52.00 48.45
C LEU A 5 12.41 -50.54 48.01
N GLY A 6 13.29 -49.63 48.41
CA GLY A 6 13.25 -48.21 48.02
C GLY A 6 13.61 -47.95 46.55
N GLN A 7 14.56 -48.71 45.98
CA GLN A 7 14.90 -48.61 44.56
C GLN A 7 13.79 -49.20 43.66
N TYR A 8 13.23 -50.35 44.02
CA TYR A 8 12.12 -50.93 43.28
C TYR A 8 10.86 -50.05 43.32
N ALA A 9 10.56 -49.43 44.47
CA ALA A 9 9.47 -48.47 44.58
C ALA A 9 9.66 -47.25 43.66
N LYS A 10 10.88 -46.71 43.56
CA LYS A 10 11.20 -45.60 42.65
C LYS A 10 11.02 -45.99 41.18
N ILE A 11 11.43 -47.20 40.79
CA ILE A 11 11.26 -47.70 39.42
C ILE A 11 9.77 -47.87 39.08
N ILE A 12 8.97 -48.41 40.01
CA ILE A 12 7.53 -48.57 39.82
C ILE A 12 6.84 -47.20 39.68
N ILE A 13 7.16 -46.25 40.56
CA ILE A 13 6.58 -44.89 40.50
C ILE A 13 6.97 -44.20 39.19
N THR A 14 8.24 -44.32 38.77
CA THR A 14 8.70 -43.74 37.50
C THR A 14 7.98 -44.38 36.31
N GLY A 15 7.79 -45.71 36.32
CA GLY A 15 7.04 -46.43 35.29
C GLY A 15 5.59 -45.95 35.19
N ILE A 16 4.90 -45.78 36.32
CA ILE A 16 3.52 -45.26 36.36
C ILE A 16 3.46 -43.84 35.80
N CYS A 17 4.41 -42.98 36.16
CA CYS A 17 4.49 -41.62 35.63
C CYS A 17 4.68 -41.60 34.10
N VAL A 18 5.58 -42.44 33.57
CA VAL A 18 5.83 -42.50 32.13
C VAL A 18 4.61 -43.03 31.37
N VAL A 19 3.95 -44.07 31.88
CA VAL A 19 2.72 -44.60 31.27
C VAL A 19 1.59 -43.56 31.31
N GLY A 20 1.46 -42.81 32.41
CA GLY A 20 0.51 -41.70 32.51
C GLY A 20 0.75 -40.59 31.49
N ILE A 21 2.00 -40.19 31.28
CA ILE A 21 2.38 -39.16 30.29
C ILE A 21 2.12 -39.65 28.87
N VAL A 22 2.51 -40.89 28.55
CA VAL A 22 2.29 -41.47 27.21
C VAL A 22 0.80 -41.66 26.93
N GLY A 23 0.04 -42.14 27.92
CA GLY A 23 -1.41 -42.24 27.85
C GLY A 23 -2.08 -40.88 27.63
N PHE A 24 -1.63 -39.84 28.33
CA PHE A 24 -2.12 -38.47 28.17
C PHE A 24 -1.80 -37.85 26.79
N LEU A 25 -0.66 -38.20 26.20
CA LEU A 25 -0.26 -37.75 24.86
C LEU A 25 -1.01 -38.46 23.73
N LEU A 26 -1.33 -39.76 23.89
CA LEU A 26 -1.97 -40.59 22.86
C LEU A 26 -3.50 -40.72 23.00
N ALA A 27 -4.08 -40.36 24.15
CA ALA A 27 -5.53 -40.39 24.34
C ALA A 27 -6.23 -39.38 23.41
N THR A 28 -7.39 -39.76 22.89
CA THR A 28 -8.21 -38.97 21.96
C THR A 28 -9.51 -38.45 22.61
N GLY A 29 -9.57 -38.39 23.94
CA GLY A 29 -10.73 -37.92 24.71
C GLY A 29 -10.60 -36.47 25.21
N THR A 30 -11.66 -35.97 25.84
CA THR A 30 -11.81 -34.59 26.35
C THR A 30 -10.78 -34.19 27.42
N ASP A 31 -10.12 -35.17 28.05
CA ASP A 31 -9.04 -34.97 29.04
C ASP A 31 -7.62 -35.17 28.47
N SER A 32 -7.48 -35.34 27.15
CA SER A 32 -6.18 -35.48 26.49
C SER A 32 -5.43 -34.15 26.33
N PHE A 33 -4.11 -34.23 26.11
CA PHE A 33 -3.28 -33.05 25.82
C PHE A 33 -3.82 -32.21 24.66
N ARG A 34 -4.32 -32.87 23.61
CA ARG A 34 -4.94 -32.22 22.44
C ARG A 34 -6.17 -31.41 22.79
N SER A 35 -6.97 -31.87 23.76
CA SER A 35 -8.18 -31.15 24.19
C SER A 35 -7.90 -29.99 25.14
N LYS A 36 -6.71 -29.95 25.78
CA LYS A 36 -6.24 -28.84 26.62
C LYS A 36 -5.35 -27.85 25.87
N MET A 37 -4.96 -28.16 24.63
CA MET A 37 -4.46 -27.14 23.72
C MET A 37 -5.59 -26.13 23.47
N PRO A 38 -5.36 -24.83 23.66
CA PRO A 38 -6.34 -23.85 23.21
C PRO A 38 -6.53 -24.08 21.71
N GLU A 39 -7.74 -24.47 21.30
CA GLU A 39 -8.11 -24.38 19.90
C GLU A 39 -7.81 -22.94 19.50
N GLY A 40 -6.79 -22.78 18.64
CA GLY A 40 -6.48 -21.48 18.08
C GLY A 40 -7.75 -21.03 17.40
N LYS A 41 -8.50 -20.13 18.06
CA LYS A 41 -9.51 -19.31 17.41
C LYS A 41 -8.75 -18.39 16.46
N SER A 42 -8.25 -18.97 15.38
CA SER A 42 -8.06 -18.27 14.13
C SER A 42 -9.44 -17.98 13.57
N LYS A 43 -10.21 -17.14 14.28
CA LYS A 43 -11.02 -16.16 13.58
C LYS A 43 -10.05 -15.16 12.96
N TYR A 44 -9.26 -15.63 12.00
CA TYR A 44 -9.13 -14.84 10.80
C TYR A 44 -10.50 -15.02 10.16
N GLU A 45 -11.40 -14.12 10.53
CA GLU A 45 -12.42 -13.68 9.60
C GLU A 45 -11.63 -13.39 8.33
N LYS A 46 -11.64 -14.35 7.40
CA LYS A 46 -11.29 -14.06 6.03
C LYS A 46 -12.39 -13.09 5.59
N GLU A 47 -12.25 -11.82 5.98
CA GLU A 47 -12.64 -10.76 5.08
C GLU A 47 -11.90 -11.10 3.80
N ASP A 48 -12.68 -11.61 2.85
CA ASP A 48 -12.20 -12.16 1.60
C ASP A 48 -11.12 -11.24 1.05
N SER A 49 -9.86 -11.66 1.18
CA SER A 49 -8.75 -10.96 0.55
C SER A 49 -8.94 -10.99 -0.98
N SER A 50 -9.81 -11.86 -1.50
CA SER A 50 -10.33 -11.81 -2.86
C SER A 50 -11.08 -10.51 -3.17
N THR A 51 -11.87 -9.97 -2.24
CA THR A 51 -12.60 -8.71 -2.40
C THR A 51 -11.63 -7.53 -2.33
N ALA A 52 -10.71 -7.51 -1.35
CA ALA A 52 -9.68 -6.49 -1.25
C ALA A 52 -8.71 -6.50 -2.46
N VAL A 53 -8.25 -7.68 -2.92
CA VAL A 53 -7.41 -7.83 -4.11
C VAL A 53 -8.20 -7.51 -5.39
N GLY A 54 -9.48 -7.86 -5.44
CA GLY A 54 -10.39 -7.49 -6.52
C GLY A 54 -10.62 -5.98 -6.62
N GLU A 55 -10.77 -5.30 -5.49
CA GLU A 55 -10.86 -3.84 -5.41
C GLU A 55 -9.54 -3.16 -5.81
N ILE A 56 -8.39 -3.63 -5.32
CA ILE A 56 -7.06 -3.13 -5.74
C ILE A 56 -6.84 -3.31 -7.25
N SER A 57 -7.29 -4.44 -7.81
CA SER A 57 -7.11 -4.75 -9.23
C SER A 57 -8.04 -3.93 -10.14
N LYS A 58 -9.26 -3.62 -9.67
CA LYS A 58 -10.26 -2.81 -10.40
C LYS A 58 -10.11 -1.30 -10.18
N ARG A 59 -9.37 -0.87 -9.16
CA ARG A 59 -9.19 0.55 -8.83
C ARG A 59 -8.59 1.30 -10.02
N LYS A 60 -9.28 2.34 -10.47
CA LYS A 60 -8.89 3.14 -11.63
C LYS A 60 -7.65 3.97 -11.31
N PRO A 61 -6.79 4.24 -12.30
CA PRO A 61 -5.65 5.13 -12.12
C PRO A 61 -6.14 6.55 -11.73
N PRO A 62 -5.30 7.32 -11.01
CA PRO A 62 -5.66 8.68 -10.60
C PRO A 62 -5.94 9.56 -11.82
N LYS A 63 -6.92 10.45 -11.67
CA LYS A 63 -7.33 11.40 -12.70
C LYS A 63 -6.52 12.68 -12.58
N ILE A 64 -5.97 13.12 -13.72
CA ILE A 64 -5.31 14.42 -13.85
C ILE A 64 -6.31 15.39 -14.49
N LEU A 65 -6.78 16.34 -13.69
CA LEU A 65 -7.72 17.37 -14.08
C LEU A 65 -6.94 18.64 -14.43
N ILE A 66 -6.94 19.01 -15.71
CA ILE A 66 -6.29 20.23 -16.17
C ILE A 66 -7.28 21.37 -16.02
N GLN A 67 -6.85 22.44 -15.37
CA GLN A 67 -7.63 23.67 -15.24
C GLN A 67 -7.39 24.53 -16.48
N GLU A 68 -8.47 25.04 -17.06
CA GLU A 68 -8.37 25.99 -18.16
C GLU A 68 -8.01 27.36 -17.59
N GLY A 69 -6.79 27.82 -17.89
CA GLY A 69 -6.28 29.11 -17.45
C GLY A 69 -5.45 29.75 -18.54
N LYS A 70 -5.64 31.06 -18.74
CA LYS A 70 -4.75 31.85 -19.59
C LYS A 70 -3.58 32.36 -18.75
N MET A 71 -2.38 32.23 -19.29
CA MET A 71 -1.19 32.80 -18.68
C MET A 71 -0.94 34.19 -19.27
N GLU A 72 -0.66 35.15 -18.41
CA GLU A 72 -0.16 36.46 -18.85
C GLU A 72 1.35 36.46 -18.99
N VAL A 73 1.86 37.08 -20.06
CA VAL A 73 3.30 37.17 -20.32
C VAL A 73 4.01 37.99 -19.22
N ARG A 74 5.26 37.63 -18.92
CA ARG A 74 6.14 38.21 -17.88
C ARG A 74 5.73 37.93 -16.44
N LYS A 75 4.58 37.31 -16.18
CA LYS A 75 4.23 36.78 -14.86
C LYS A 75 4.95 35.47 -14.57
N THR A 76 5.16 35.20 -13.28
CA THR A 76 5.76 33.96 -12.79
C THR A 76 4.66 32.94 -12.53
N TYR A 77 4.86 31.71 -12.97
CA TYR A 77 3.94 30.60 -12.74
C TYR A 77 4.69 29.33 -12.38
N ASN A 78 3.98 28.40 -11.74
CA ASN A 78 4.40 27.03 -11.55
C ASN A 78 3.33 26.09 -12.10
N PHE A 79 3.70 25.16 -12.99
CA PHE A 79 2.73 24.24 -13.58
C PHE A 79 2.15 23.22 -12.60
N LYS A 80 2.72 23.11 -11.39
CA LYS A 80 2.22 22.28 -10.29
C LYS A 80 1.16 23.00 -9.45
N ASP A 81 0.96 24.30 -9.64
CA ASP A 81 -0.04 25.05 -8.89
C ASP A 81 -1.45 24.55 -9.17
N ALA A 82 -2.32 24.62 -8.15
CA ALA A 82 -3.73 24.21 -8.23
C ALA A 82 -4.54 24.99 -9.29
N ASN A 83 -4.00 26.11 -9.77
CA ASN A 83 -4.56 26.92 -10.85
C ASN A 83 -4.39 26.28 -12.24
N PHE A 84 -3.46 25.33 -12.40
CA PHE A 84 -3.18 24.65 -13.68
C PHE A 84 -3.61 23.19 -13.65
N VAL A 85 -3.44 22.53 -12.51
CA VAL A 85 -3.63 21.09 -12.41
C VAL A 85 -4.16 20.70 -11.04
N LYS A 86 -5.11 19.75 -11.05
CA LYS A 86 -5.56 19.03 -9.87
C LYS A 86 -5.43 17.54 -10.12
N VAL A 87 -5.24 16.79 -9.06
CA VAL A 87 -5.16 15.35 -9.11
C VAL A 87 -6.15 14.75 -8.12
N GLU A 88 -6.88 13.75 -8.54
CA GLU A 88 -7.84 13.04 -7.71
C GLU A 88 -7.68 11.54 -7.93
N ASN A 89 -7.73 10.77 -6.85
CA ASN A 89 -7.87 9.33 -6.94
C ASN A 89 -9.31 8.93 -7.34
N GLU A 90 -9.59 7.64 -7.45
CA GLU A 90 -10.94 7.16 -7.79
C GLU A 90 -12.01 7.63 -6.77
N ASP A 91 -11.62 7.79 -5.51
CA ASP A 91 -12.51 8.25 -4.42
C ASP A 91 -12.75 9.77 -4.45
N GLY A 92 -12.16 10.52 -5.39
CA GLY A 92 -12.24 11.98 -5.46
C GLY A 92 -11.35 12.71 -4.44
N SER A 93 -10.40 12.00 -3.83
CA SER A 93 -9.44 12.54 -2.85
C SER A 93 -8.06 12.77 -3.47
N THR A 94 -7.33 13.75 -2.94
CA THR A 94 -5.91 13.99 -3.26
C THR A 94 -4.96 13.13 -2.40
N LEU A 95 -5.49 12.42 -1.39
CA LEU A 95 -4.70 11.64 -0.45
C LEU A 95 -4.00 10.47 -1.16
N ASN A 96 -2.72 10.28 -0.83
CA ASN A 96 -1.84 9.24 -1.39
C ASN A 96 -1.59 9.32 -2.91
N VAL A 97 -1.86 10.49 -3.51
CA VAL A 97 -1.52 10.77 -4.92
C VAL A 97 -0.41 11.80 -4.99
N THR A 98 0.72 11.42 -5.57
CA THR A 98 1.84 12.31 -5.86
C THR A 98 1.72 12.80 -7.30
N LEU A 99 1.58 14.11 -7.47
CA LEU A 99 1.62 14.77 -8.78
C LEU A 99 3.03 15.30 -9.06
N SER A 100 3.55 14.99 -10.25
CA SER A 100 4.82 15.49 -10.75
C SER A 100 4.68 16.06 -12.16
N VAL A 101 5.49 17.07 -12.47
CA VAL A 101 5.62 17.59 -13.84
C VAL A 101 6.82 16.91 -14.50
N GLU A 102 6.58 16.06 -15.49
CA GLU A 102 7.62 15.26 -16.14
C GLU A 102 8.43 16.09 -17.14
N SER A 103 7.74 16.93 -17.91
CA SER A 103 8.38 17.79 -18.90
C SER A 103 7.54 19.00 -19.24
N VAL A 104 8.23 20.10 -19.55
CA VAL A 104 7.64 21.35 -20.03
C VAL A 104 8.39 21.76 -21.29
N LYS A 105 7.70 21.77 -22.43
CA LYS A 105 8.19 22.33 -23.68
C LYS A 105 7.77 23.79 -23.78
N GLN A 106 8.74 24.67 -23.91
CA GLN A 106 8.56 26.11 -24.06
C GLN A 106 8.11 26.48 -25.48
N PRO A 107 7.60 27.71 -25.70
CA PRO A 107 7.20 28.20 -27.02
C PRO A 107 8.31 28.20 -28.07
N ASP A 108 9.57 28.33 -27.64
CA ASP A 108 10.76 28.25 -28.51
C ASP A 108 11.14 26.79 -28.88
N GLY A 109 10.37 25.81 -28.39
CA GLY A 109 10.58 24.39 -28.62
C GLY A 109 11.59 23.74 -27.67
N SER A 110 12.27 24.52 -26.83
CA SER A 110 13.20 23.99 -25.83
C SER A 110 12.47 23.37 -24.64
N LEU A 111 13.13 22.43 -23.95
CA LEU A 111 12.62 21.89 -22.69
C LEU A 111 13.08 22.75 -21.53
N LEU A 112 12.19 22.94 -20.55
CA LEU A 112 12.54 23.62 -19.31
C LEU A 112 13.41 22.67 -18.46
N THR A 113 14.53 23.16 -17.95
CA THR A 113 15.51 22.34 -17.22
C THR A 113 14.94 21.75 -15.93
N ASP A 114 14.15 22.55 -15.20
CA ASP A 114 13.43 22.11 -14.01
C ASP A 114 11.91 22.34 -14.20
N PRO A 115 11.17 21.32 -14.66
CA PRO A 115 9.75 21.48 -14.99
C PRO A 115 8.86 21.79 -13.79
N GLU A 116 9.33 21.59 -12.55
CA GLU A 116 8.60 21.91 -11.31
C GLU A 116 9.01 23.26 -10.70
N ALA A 117 9.99 23.96 -11.28
CA ALA A 117 10.40 25.27 -10.80
C ALA A 117 9.49 26.40 -11.30
N ASP A 118 9.50 27.49 -10.55
CA ASP A 118 8.88 28.74 -10.96
C ASP A 118 9.59 29.30 -12.20
N PHE A 119 8.81 29.71 -13.20
CA PHE A 119 9.34 30.29 -14.43
C PHE A 119 8.55 31.54 -14.83
N LYS A 120 9.21 32.45 -15.56
CA LYS A 120 8.53 33.60 -16.17
C LYS A 120 7.95 33.21 -17.52
N ALA A 121 6.65 33.42 -17.69
CA ALA A 121 5.95 33.15 -18.95
C ALA A 121 6.46 34.05 -20.08
N LYS A 122 6.81 33.42 -21.19
CA LYS A 122 7.07 34.03 -22.50
C LYS A 122 5.82 33.87 -23.35
N LYS A 123 5.63 34.76 -24.33
CA LYS A 123 4.50 34.65 -25.26
C LYS A 123 4.57 33.35 -26.06
N GLY A 124 3.45 32.64 -26.15
CA GLY A 124 3.28 31.46 -26.99
C GLY A 124 2.73 30.23 -26.26
N VAL A 125 2.89 29.05 -26.87
CA VAL A 125 2.28 27.80 -26.39
C VAL A 125 3.30 26.96 -25.62
N TYR A 126 2.93 26.57 -24.41
CA TYR A 126 3.65 25.62 -23.58
C TYR A 126 2.99 24.25 -23.71
N THR A 127 3.77 23.19 -23.87
CA THR A 127 3.28 21.80 -23.78
C THR A 127 3.80 21.17 -22.51
N VAL A 128 2.90 20.73 -21.63
CA VAL A 128 3.24 20.21 -20.30
C VAL A 128 2.78 18.78 -20.18
N THR A 129 3.66 17.91 -19.72
CA THR A 129 3.35 16.51 -19.42
C THR A 129 3.35 16.29 -17.91
N TYR A 130 2.20 15.93 -17.38
CA TYR A 130 1.99 15.60 -15.98
C TYR A 130 2.01 14.10 -15.76
N GLN A 131 2.53 13.68 -14.61
CA GLN A 131 2.48 12.33 -14.12
C GLN A 131 1.87 12.32 -12.71
N ALA A 132 0.84 11.50 -12.50
CA ALA A 132 0.27 11.25 -11.20
C ALA A 132 0.54 9.81 -10.79
N VAL A 133 1.07 9.62 -9.59
CA VAL A 133 1.37 8.30 -9.01
C VAL A 133 0.58 8.15 -7.73
N GLU A 134 -0.38 7.23 -7.72
CA GLU A 134 -1.13 6.86 -6.52
C GLU A 134 -0.53 5.60 -5.91
N ARG A 135 -0.30 5.61 -4.60
CA ARG A 135 0.08 4.42 -3.84
C ARG A 135 -1.08 4.00 -2.96
N TYR A 136 -1.75 2.92 -3.35
CA TYR A 136 -2.86 2.35 -2.60
C TYR A 136 -2.50 0.94 -2.12
N GLN A 137 -2.35 0.79 -0.79
CA GLN A 137 -1.88 -0.43 -0.15
C GLN A 137 -0.54 -0.93 -0.74
N THR A 138 -0.54 -2.06 -1.45
CA THR A 138 0.63 -2.67 -2.09
C THR A 138 0.74 -2.37 -3.59
N SER A 139 -0.22 -1.62 -4.16
CA SER A 139 -0.26 -1.31 -5.59
C SER A 139 0.09 0.15 -5.86
N THR A 140 0.90 0.36 -6.91
CA THR A 140 1.20 1.69 -7.44
C THR A 140 0.49 1.84 -8.78
N ARG A 141 -0.32 2.88 -8.93
CA ARG A 141 -0.99 3.22 -10.18
C ARG A 141 -0.46 4.55 -10.70
N THR A 142 -0.13 4.57 -11.98
CA THR A 142 0.43 5.76 -12.63
C THR A 142 -0.50 6.21 -13.74
N SER A 143 -0.69 7.53 -13.82
CA SER A 143 -1.42 8.20 -14.89
C SER A 143 -0.52 9.27 -15.49
N ARG A 144 -0.55 9.43 -16.82
CA ARG A 144 0.21 10.45 -17.52
C ARG A 144 -0.73 11.23 -18.43
N LYS A 145 -0.60 12.56 -18.44
CA LYS A 145 -1.42 13.44 -19.28
C LYS A 145 -0.61 14.59 -19.82
N THR A 146 -0.66 14.79 -21.12
CA THR A 146 -0.05 15.94 -21.80
C THR A 146 -1.13 16.95 -22.15
N THR A 147 -0.84 18.22 -21.92
CA THR A 147 -1.74 19.35 -22.22
C THR A 147 -0.95 20.55 -22.73
N THR A 148 -1.66 21.55 -23.26
CA THR A 148 -1.07 22.79 -23.72
C THR A 148 -1.65 24.00 -22.99
N PHE A 149 -0.79 24.96 -22.64
CA PHE A 149 -1.18 26.24 -22.07
C PHE A 149 -0.73 27.38 -22.98
N LEU A 150 -1.59 28.38 -23.16
CA LEU A 150 -1.28 29.57 -23.96
C LEU A 150 -0.94 30.74 -23.04
N ALA A 151 0.20 31.37 -23.30
CA ALA A 151 0.59 32.63 -22.71
C ALA A 151 0.47 33.76 -23.74
N ASP A 152 -0.36 34.76 -23.45
CA ASP A 152 -0.61 35.92 -24.32
C ASP A 152 -0.39 37.25 -23.60
#